data_AF-A0A0E3PSR6-F1
#
_entry.id   AF-A0A0E3PSR6-F1
#
_cell.length_a   1.000
_cell.length_b   1.000
_cell.length_c   1.000
_cell.angle_alpha   90.00
_cell.angle_beta   90.00
_cell.angle_gamma   90.00
#
_symmetry.space_group_name_H-M   'P 1'
#
loop_
_entity.id
_entity.type
_entity.pdbx_description
1 polymer ?
#
loop_
_entity_poly.entity_id
_entity_poly.type
_entity_poly.pdbx_seq_one_letter_code
_entity_poly.pdbx_strand_id
1 'polypeptide(L)'
;MEDPVVARIKNQFDKKGNPAKIPLMSGKQFFESRAEEDGIYVDNLKNQPFLPWKIFSEAVNFLQENGGKAKKGNATNSRLGDPNLDLNTLEGYIASKIYGCKPGDSVFKRITPIASILAWAEICENTRGQLCLLPEQKEQASESEKAVPVAPKVEKSEEKAEIDSLNSQLANRDAELKSLEIKLAESLQRIKEFEDRVAGSDREISGLREELESGAGKIVALQKSFSDSEENIKDLEEKLAGKEVKLNELEKLISEREGKLGEFGREIVEKNEKIRTLEGILTTKDGAVNDLENQLVQKNEAVNDLENQLVLKDEAIKKLEALITQNSGIIEELKSSLKEKEEVISVFEAGVQEKDSKLQVFLEELAVRDEEIGKLKTELKGYENERNDLGKALKVKIEEIKMLNEKFPAKERAMKKLEESIRVKDQDLKTLAEEVIAKSGKVKGLEEKLTAKERKINTVESRLAASEEKARKLEKQLSGYKGEEKLVEQLREKDELIKQIRCTLVSKEEEVSRLNEENRKYRKQQKLEAEGLRQIEEQKSSKKWWKRL
;
A
#
# COMPACT_ATOMS: atom_id res chain seq x y z
N MET A 1 11.74 -94.01 13.15
CA MET A 1 10.97 -95.26 13.38
C MET A 1 9.52 -94.90 13.13
N GLU A 2 8.81 -95.61 12.25
CA GLU A 2 7.41 -95.30 11.96
C GLU A 2 6.51 -95.75 13.12
N ASP A 3 5.41 -95.04 13.32
CA ASP A 3 4.43 -95.32 14.36
C ASP A 3 3.68 -96.64 14.04
N PRO A 4 3.59 -97.60 15.00
CA PRO A 4 3.01 -98.92 14.73
C PRO A 4 1.50 -98.88 14.43
N VAL A 5 0.76 -97.87 14.91
CA VAL A 5 -0.65 -97.66 14.60
C VAL A 5 -0.79 -97.17 13.16
N VAL A 6 0.01 -96.15 12.79
CA VAL A 6 0.04 -95.60 11.44
C VAL A 6 0.47 -96.65 10.41
N ALA A 7 1.54 -97.40 10.69
CA ALA A 7 2.04 -98.47 9.83
C ALA A 7 0.97 -99.57 9.62
N ARG A 8 0.22 -99.95 10.66
CA ARG A 8 -0.87 -100.93 10.54
C ARG A 8 -2.04 -100.41 9.71
N ILE A 9 -2.39 -99.12 9.82
CA ILE A 9 -3.43 -98.50 8.99
C ILE A 9 -2.98 -98.41 7.52
N LYS A 10 -1.76 -97.93 7.24
CA LYS A 10 -1.18 -97.88 5.88
C LYS A 10 -1.18 -99.27 5.24
N ASN A 11 -0.69 -100.29 5.95
CA ASN A 11 -0.68 -101.68 5.50
C ASN A 11 -2.09 -102.22 5.13
N GLN A 12 -3.15 -101.73 5.78
CA GLN A 12 -4.52 -102.09 5.42
C GLN A 12 -4.99 -101.37 4.14
N PHE A 13 -4.58 -100.13 3.88
CA PHE A 13 -4.76 -99.49 2.57
C PHE A 13 -3.98 -100.22 1.47
N ASP A 14 -2.73 -100.62 1.72
CA ASP A 14 -1.93 -101.40 0.75
C ASP A 14 -2.61 -102.74 0.39
N LYS A 15 -3.25 -103.39 1.38
CA LYS A 15 -3.99 -104.67 1.22
C LYS A 15 -5.37 -104.55 0.56
N LYS A 16 -6.05 -103.40 0.70
CA LYS A 16 -7.46 -103.23 0.33
C LYS A 16 -7.70 -102.22 -0.79
N GLY A 17 -6.65 -101.49 -1.20
CA GLY A 17 -6.71 -100.40 -2.17
C GLY A 17 -6.70 -99.02 -1.50
N ASN A 18 -6.18 -98.02 -2.21
CA ASN A 18 -6.18 -96.62 -1.81
C ASN A 18 -6.66 -95.79 -3.03
N PRO A 19 -7.83 -95.12 -2.97
CA PRO A 19 -8.77 -95.05 -1.85
C PRO A 19 -9.48 -96.38 -1.54
N ALA A 20 -9.95 -96.51 -0.30
CA ALA A 20 -10.74 -97.64 0.21
C ALA A 20 -12.16 -97.21 0.56
N LYS A 21 -13.11 -98.15 0.48
CA LYS A 21 -14.48 -97.99 1.02
C LYS A 21 -14.57 -98.62 2.41
N ILE A 22 -14.63 -97.78 3.44
CA ILE A 22 -14.59 -98.21 4.84
C ILE A 22 -16.02 -98.30 5.39
N PRO A 23 -16.43 -99.42 6.03
CA PRO A 23 -17.77 -99.56 6.59
C PRO A 23 -17.98 -98.67 7.84
N LEU A 24 -19.18 -98.12 7.94
CA LEU A 24 -19.73 -97.62 9.19
C LEU A 24 -20.19 -98.78 10.06
N MET A 25 -20.38 -98.52 11.36
CA MET A 25 -20.68 -99.50 12.42
C MET A 25 -21.84 -100.48 12.13
N SER A 26 -22.76 -100.13 11.22
CA SER A 26 -23.91 -100.96 10.84
C SER A 26 -23.64 -101.93 9.68
N GLY A 27 -22.48 -101.86 9.03
CA GLY A 27 -22.12 -102.65 7.83
C GLY A 27 -22.88 -102.32 6.55
N LYS A 28 -24.01 -101.59 6.64
CA LYS A 28 -24.89 -101.24 5.51
C LYS A 28 -24.50 -99.95 4.77
N GLN A 29 -23.61 -99.16 5.34
CA GLN A 29 -23.17 -97.88 4.80
C GLN A 29 -21.65 -97.79 4.88
N PHE A 30 -21.06 -97.08 3.93
CA PHE A 30 -19.62 -96.94 3.76
C PHE A 30 -19.27 -95.47 3.51
N PHE A 31 -18.00 -95.13 3.70
CA PHE A 31 -17.42 -93.85 3.29
C PHE A 31 -16.14 -94.09 2.49
N GLU A 32 -15.85 -93.25 1.50
CA GLU A 32 -14.57 -93.31 0.81
C GLU A 32 -13.48 -92.63 1.64
N SER A 33 -12.32 -93.29 1.70
CA SER A 33 -11.19 -92.92 2.55
C SER A 33 -9.90 -93.07 1.75
N ARG A 34 -9.03 -92.06 1.76
CA ARG A 34 -7.76 -92.05 1.04
C ARG A 34 -6.61 -91.73 1.99
N ALA A 35 -5.58 -92.56 1.99
CA ALA A 35 -4.33 -92.30 2.71
C ALA A 35 -3.38 -91.47 1.84
N GLU A 36 -2.80 -90.43 2.41
CA GLU A 36 -1.81 -89.54 1.79
C GLU A 36 -0.59 -89.39 2.73
N GLU A 37 0.41 -88.58 2.37
CA GLU A 37 1.64 -88.43 3.17
C GLU A 37 1.39 -87.81 4.56
N ASP A 38 0.45 -86.86 4.67
CA ASP A 38 0.16 -86.06 5.86
C ASP A 38 -0.97 -86.62 6.76
N GLY A 39 -1.88 -87.40 6.19
CA GLY A 39 -2.97 -88.03 6.92
C GLY A 39 -3.91 -88.87 6.05
N ILE A 40 -5.18 -88.90 6.45
CA ILE A 40 -6.27 -89.56 5.73
C ILE A 40 -7.33 -88.52 5.36
N TYR A 41 -7.80 -88.56 4.12
CA TYR A 41 -8.93 -87.77 3.63
C TYR A 41 -10.19 -88.65 3.53
N VAL A 42 -11.33 -88.18 4.05
CA VAL A 42 -12.61 -88.90 4.06
C VAL A 42 -13.76 -88.04 3.53
N ASP A 43 -14.65 -88.62 2.73
CA ASP A 43 -15.82 -87.91 2.16
C ASP A 43 -16.85 -87.48 3.23
N ASN A 44 -17.00 -88.27 4.29
CA ASN A 44 -18.08 -88.13 5.28
C ASN A 44 -17.95 -86.92 6.23
N LEU A 45 -16.82 -86.19 6.19
CA LEU A 45 -16.59 -84.94 6.94
C LEU A 45 -16.88 -83.66 6.13
N LYS A 46 -17.37 -83.79 4.88
CA LYS A 46 -17.78 -82.67 4.01
C LYS A 46 -16.68 -81.61 3.86
N ASN A 47 -16.84 -80.45 4.48
CA ASN A 47 -15.98 -79.26 4.30
C ASN A 47 -14.63 -79.37 5.03
N GLN A 48 -14.40 -80.42 5.83
CA GLN A 48 -13.12 -80.69 6.50
C GLN A 48 -12.76 -82.18 6.42
N PRO A 49 -12.41 -82.70 5.22
CA PRO A 49 -12.18 -84.13 4.98
C PRO A 49 -10.94 -84.70 5.69
N PHE A 50 -10.05 -83.85 6.21
CA PHE A 50 -8.70 -84.24 6.61
C PHE A 50 -8.56 -84.70 8.08
N LEU A 51 -7.89 -85.84 8.25
CA LEU A 51 -7.53 -86.48 9.52
C LEU A 51 -6.00 -86.73 9.57
N PRO A 52 -5.20 -85.82 10.16
CA PRO A 52 -3.76 -86.02 10.37
C PRO A 52 -3.39 -87.37 10.99
N TRP A 53 -2.31 -88.01 10.52
CA TRP A 53 -1.86 -89.33 11.01
C TRP A 53 -1.77 -89.44 12.55
N LYS A 54 -1.32 -88.37 13.21
CA LYS A 54 -1.17 -88.28 14.67
C LYS A 54 -2.46 -88.58 15.45
N ILE A 55 -3.63 -88.38 14.85
CA ILE A 55 -4.92 -88.66 15.49
C ILE A 55 -5.05 -90.13 15.88
N PHE A 56 -4.61 -91.04 15.01
CA PHE A 56 -4.77 -92.48 15.24
C PHE A 56 -3.85 -92.98 16.34
N SER A 57 -2.60 -92.50 16.36
CA SER A 57 -1.64 -92.71 17.45
C SER A 57 -2.21 -92.26 18.80
N GLU A 58 -2.64 -91.01 18.88
CA GLU A 58 -3.15 -90.41 20.13
C GLU A 58 -4.49 -91.02 20.55
N ALA A 59 -5.30 -91.51 19.61
CA ALA A 59 -6.51 -92.27 19.91
C ALA A 59 -6.23 -93.64 20.53
N VAL A 60 -5.23 -94.37 20.04
CA VAL A 60 -4.82 -95.66 20.60
C VAL A 60 -4.13 -95.47 21.96
N ASN A 61 -3.27 -94.46 22.11
CA ASN A 61 -2.65 -94.12 23.39
C ASN A 61 -3.72 -93.80 24.44
N PHE A 62 -4.69 -92.94 24.11
CA PHE A 62 -5.81 -92.62 25.00
C PHE A 62 -6.63 -93.86 25.39
N LEU A 63 -6.83 -94.81 24.46
CA LEU A 63 -7.49 -96.08 24.77
C LEU A 63 -6.65 -96.95 25.71
N GLN A 64 -5.33 -97.01 25.54
CA GLN A 64 -4.42 -97.74 26.43
C GLN A 64 -4.38 -97.13 27.83
N GLU A 65 -4.27 -95.81 27.95
CA GLU A 65 -4.34 -95.07 29.21
C GLU A 65 -5.67 -95.31 29.96
N ASN A 66 -6.78 -95.46 29.23
CA ASN A 66 -8.09 -95.81 29.77
C ASN A 66 -8.34 -97.34 29.88
N GLY A 67 -7.30 -98.15 30.08
CA GLY A 67 -7.44 -99.59 30.34
C GLY A 67 -7.96 -100.41 29.14
N GLY A 68 -7.71 -99.92 27.93
CA GLY A 68 -8.10 -100.54 26.67
C GLY A 68 -9.52 -100.23 26.18
N LYS A 69 -10.31 -99.41 26.89
CA LYS A 69 -11.70 -99.08 26.53
C LYS A 69 -12.08 -97.64 26.89
N ALA A 70 -12.67 -96.89 25.97
CA ALA A 70 -13.14 -95.52 26.26
C ALA A 70 -14.48 -95.19 25.59
N LYS A 71 -15.17 -94.17 26.12
CA LYS A 71 -16.34 -93.56 25.47
C LYS A 71 -15.90 -92.82 24.22
N LYS A 72 -16.67 -92.94 23.13
CA LYS A 72 -16.43 -92.18 21.89
C LYS A 72 -16.55 -90.67 22.09
N GLY A 73 -17.54 -90.24 22.86
CA GLY A 73 -17.97 -88.84 22.89
C GLY A 73 -19.01 -88.54 21.81
N ASN A 74 -19.65 -87.37 21.91
CA ASN A 74 -20.67 -86.92 20.96
C ASN A 74 -20.70 -85.38 20.86
N ALA A 75 -20.03 -84.82 19.85
CA ALA A 75 -20.09 -83.40 19.53
C ALA A 75 -21.42 -82.94 18.87
N THR A 76 -22.52 -83.69 19.02
CA THR A 76 -23.86 -83.25 18.62
C THR A 76 -24.55 -82.50 19.75
N ASN A 77 -24.69 -81.19 19.58
CA ASN A 77 -25.33 -80.28 20.53
C ASN A 77 -24.65 -80.26 21.91
N SER A 78 -23.34 -80.53 21.94
CA SER A 78 -22.49 -80.46 23.12
C SER A 78 -21.19 -79.70 22.80
N ARG A 79 -20.67 -78.99 23.80
CA ARG A 79 -19.39 -78.29 23.82
C ARG A 79 -18.35 -79.12 24.55
N LEU A 80 -17.07 -78.86 24.30
CA LEU A 80 -15.97 -79.55 24.98
C LEU A 80 -16.09 -79.34 26.49
N GLY A 81 -16.10 -80.42 27.27
CA GLY A 81 -16.32 -80.39 28.72
C GLY A 81 -17.75 -80.71 29.18
N ASP A 82 -18.74 -80.78 28.27
CA ASP A 82 -20.07 -81.30 28.62
C ASP A 82 -20.01 -82.80 28.99
N PRO A 83 -20.94 -83.36 29.79
CA PRO A 83 -20.88 -84.75 30.27
C PRO A 83 -20.85 -85.87 29.19
N ASN A 84 -21.13 -85.53 27.92
CA ASN A 84 -21.05 -86.43 26.77
C ASN A 84 -19.88 -86.12 25.81
N LEU A 85 -19.06 -85.12 26.15
CA LEU A 85 -17.91 -84.64 25.37
C LEU A 85 -16.83 -84.04 26.29
N ASP A 86 -16.58 -84.69 27.43
CA ASP A 86 -15.51 -84.31 28.34
C ASP A 86 -14.14 -84.86 27.85
N LEU A 87 -13.07 -84.53 28.57
CA LEU A 87 -11.73 -85.03 28.26
C LEU A 87 -11.55 -86.54 28.53
N ASN A 88 -12.55 -87.20 29.14
CA ASN A 88 -12.62 -88.66 29.30
C ASN A 88 -13.38 -89.33 28.12
N THR A 89 -13.77 -88.55 27.10
CA THR A 89 -14.24 -89.05 25.81
C THR A 89 -13.17 -88.91 24.73
N LEU A 90 -13.10 -89.87 23.82
CA LEU A 90 -12.11 -89.89 22.74
C LEU A 90 -12.23 -88.68 21.80
N GLU A 91 -13.44 -88.25 21.44
CA GLU A 91 -13.68 -87.05 20.63
C GLU A 91 -13.27 -85.76 21.38
N GLY A 92 -13.54 -85.66 22.68
CA GLY A 92 -13.12 -84.51 23.51
C GLY A 92 -11.60 -84.43 23.70
N TYR A 93 -10.95 -85.57 23.97
CA TYR A 93 -9.49 -85.68 24.06
C TYR A 93 -8.83 -85.27 22.74
N ILE A 94 -9.25 -85.83 21.60
CA ILE A 94 -8.70 -85.49 20.27
C ILE A 94 -8.91 -84.00 19.95
N ALA A 95 -10.09 -83.45 20.26
CA ALA A 95 -10.38 -82.04 20.04
C ALA A 95 -9.40 -81.12 20.79
N SER A 96 -9.09 -81.43 22.05
CA SER A 96 -8.15 -80.63 22.83
C SER A 96 -6.68 -80.91 22.44
N LYS A 97 -6.27 -82.18 22.36
CA LYS A 97 -4.87 -82.59 22.16
C LYS A 97 -4.34 -82.36 20.75
N ILE A 98 -5.18 -82.49 19.72
CA ILE A 98 -4.78 -82.36 18.31
C ILE A 98 -5.22 -81.01 17.73
N TYR A 99 -6.45 -80.59 18.02
CA TYR A 99 -7.06 -79.40 17.41
C TYR A 99 -7.07 -78.16 18.30
N GLY A 100 -6.52 -78.24 19.52
CA GLY A 100 -6.33 -77.10 20.42
C GLY A 100 -7.60 -76.54 21.07
N CYS A 101 -8.73 -77.25 20.97
CA CYS A 101 -10.01 -76.83 21.56
C CYS A 101 -9.93 -76.76 23.09
N LYS A 102 -10.59 -75.75 23.66
CA LYS A 102 -10.70 -75.49 25.11
C LYS A 102 -12.09 -75.86 25.63
N PRO A 103 -12.26 -76.12 26.93
CA PRO A 103 -13.59 -76.31 27.52
C PRO A 103 -14.52 -75.13 27.19
N GLY A 104 -15.73 -75.44 26.70
CA GLY A 104 -16.69 -74.48 26.16
C GLY A 104 -16.68 -74.34 24.62
N ASP A 105 -15.64 -74.80 23.91
CA ASP A 105 -15.59 -74.72 22.45
C ASP A 105 -16.52 -75.71 21.75
N SER A 106 -16.96 -75.35 20.54
CA SER A 106 -17.69 -76.25 19.64
C SER A 106 -16.69 -77.18 18.93
N VAL A 107 -16.91 -78.50 19.03
CA VAL A 107 -16.03 -79.52 18.43
C VAL A 107 -16.54 -79.97 17.06
N PHE A 108 -15.62 -80.16 16.11
CA PHE A 108 -15.96 -80.79 14.83
C PHE A 108 -16.16 -82.29 15.01
N LYS A 109 -17.31 -82.80 14.56
CA LYS A 109 -17.71 -84.21 14.65
C LYS A 109 -16.81 -85.08 13.78
N ARG A 110 -15.76 -85.69 14.35
CA ARG A 110 -14.76 -86.51 13.62
C ARG A 110 -14.66 -87.94 14.14
N ILE A 111 -15.33 -88.27 15.25
CA ILE A 111 -15.22 -89.58 15.89
C ILE A 111 -15.69 -90.76 15.02
N THR A 112 -16.66 -90.53 14.12
CA THR A 112 -17.24 -91.58 13.26
C THR A 112 -16.23 -92.19 12.30
N PRO A 113 -15.56 -91.44 11.40
CA PRO A 113 -14.50 -92.00 10.56
C PRO A 113 -13.31 -92.52 11.38
N ILE A 114 -12.90 -91.83 12.45
CA ILE A 114 -11.76 -92.26 13.30
C ILE A 114 -12.02 -93.66 13.89
N ALA A 115 -13.19 -93.86 14.50
CA ALA A 115 -13.61 -95.14 15.08
C ALA A 115 -13.73 -96.26 14.02
N SER A 116 -14.21 -95.92 12.82
CA SER A 116 -14.34 -96.88 11.72
C SER A 116 -13.00 -97.25 11.09
N ILE A 117 -12.07 -96.31 10.90
CA ILE A 117 -10.71 -96.57 10.38
C ILE A 117 -9.95 -97.49 11.35
N LEU A 118 -9.99 -97.20 12.66
CA LEU A 118 -9.32 -98.03 13.67
C LEU A 118 -9.84 -99.47 13.72
N ALA A 119 -11.15 -99.68 13.49
CA ALA A 119 -11.72 -101.02 13.43
C ALA A 119 -11.49 -101.72 12.08
N TRP A 120 -11.50 -100.98 10.98
CA TRP A 120 -11.19 -101.51 9.65
C TRP A 120 -9.71 -101.91 9.51
N ALA A 121 -8.80 -101.26 10.24
CA ALA A 121 -7.40 -101.68 10.41
C ALA A 121 -7.20 -102.76 11.50
N GLU A 122 -8.30 -103.32 12.04
CA GLU A 122 -8.32 -104.40 13.04
C GLU A 122 -7.61 -104.04 14.36
N ILE A 123 -7.54 -102.75 14.69
CA ILE A 123 -6.89 -102.23 15.92
C ILE A 123 -7.89 -102.17 17.07
N CYS A 124 -9.15 -101.85 16.77
CA CYS A 124 -10.21 -101.66 17.78
C CYS A 124 -11.52 -102.36 17.41
N GLU A 125 -12.31 -102.73 18.41
CA GLU A 125 -13.73 -103.03 18.26
C GLU A 125 -14.55 -101.73 18.30
N ASN A 126 -15.42 -101.52 17.30
CA ASN A 126 -16.22 -100.30 17.12
C ASN A 126 -17.66 -100.51 17.63
N THR A 127 -17.87 -100.48 18.95
CA THR A 127 -19.16 -100.80 19.57
C THR A 127 -20.08 -99.56 19.71
N ARG A 128 -21.33 -99.73 20.18
CA ARG A 128 -22.29 -98.62 20.30
C ARG A 128 -21.92 -97.67 21.46
N GLY A 129 -21.21 -96.59 21.13
CA GLY A 129 -20.83 -95.51 22.06
C GLY A 129 -19.45 -95.65 22.69
N GLN A 130 -18.76 -96.78 22.50
CA GLN A 130 -17.41 -97.04 23.02
C GLN A 130 -16.47 -97.55 21.92
N LEU A 131 -15.17 -97.49 22.17
CA LEU A 131 -14.13 -98.21 21.42
C LEU A 131 -13.35 -99.11 22.39
N CYS A 132 -12.98 -100.30 21.94
CA CYS A 132 -12.21 -101.30 22.70
C CYS A 132 -10.99 -101.80 21.91
N LEU A 133 -9.90 -102.26 22.55
CA LEU A 133 -8.80 -103.01 21.92
C LEU A 133 -9.07 -104.56 21.90
N LEU A 134 -8.40 -105.38 21.05
CA LEU A 134 -8.80 -106.78 20.65
C LEU A 134 -7.90 -108.03 21.11
N PRO A 135 -8.46 -109.27 21.40
CA PRO A 135 -7.87 -110.66 21.71
C PRO A 135 -8.48 -112.01 20.96
N GLU A 136 -8.68 -113.34 21.47
CA GLU A 136 -9.18 -114.74 20.83
C GLU A 136 -9.75 -116.10 21.66
N GLN A 137 -10.43 -117.27 21.14
CA GLN A 137 -10.87 -118.71 21.77
C GLN A 137 -11.43 -120.07 20.92
N LYS A 138 -11.89 -121.34 21.45
CA LYS A 138 -12.24 -122.78 20.80
C LYS A 138 -13.27 -124.00 21.39
N GLU A 139 -13.41 -125.34 20.91
CA GLU A 139 -14.59 -126.44 20.95
C GLU A 139 -14.51 -128.14 20.88
N GLN A 140 -15.59 -129.09 21.03
CA GLN A 140 -15.94 -130.62 20.52
C GLN A 140 -16.67 -131.91 21.34
N ALA A 141 -17.38 -133.05 20.80
CA ALA A 141 -18.04 -134.39 21.46
C ALA A 141 -18.79 -135.70 20.67
N SER A 142 -19.27 -136.96 21.23
CA SER A 142 -20.13 -138.22 20.62
C SER A 142 -20.61 -139.65 21.41
N GLU A 143 -21.59 -140.63 21.01
CA GLU A 143 -22.20 -141.98 21.69
C GLU A 143 -23.03 -143.27 20.94
N SER A 144 -23.52 -144.52 21.51
CA SER A 144 -24.48 -145.72 20.94
C SER A 144 -24.94 -147.19 21.71
N GLU A 145 -25.94 -148.15 21.31
CA GLU A 145 -26.56 -149.55 21.91
C GLU A 145 -27.57 -150.59 21.04
N LYS A 146 -28.34 -151.83 21.19
CA LYS A 146 -28.65 -153.24 21.95
C LYS A 146 -29.66 -154.47 21.33
N ALA A 147 -30.22 -155.64 21.96
CA ALA A 147 -30.95 -156.99 21.37
C ALA A 147 -32.02 -158.08 22.14
N VAL A 148 -32.57 -159.32 21.62
CA VAL A 148 -33.83 -160.30 22.05
C VAL A 148 -34.08 -161.96 21.77
N PRO A 149 -35.18 -162.83 22.19
CA PRO A 149 -35.45 -164.43 22.22
C PRO A 149 -36.86 -165.32 21.89
N VAL A 150 -37.13 -166.74 22.11
CA VAL A 150 -38.36 -167.73 21.69
C VAL A 150 -38.78 -169.26 22.35
N ALA A 151 -39.85 -170.17 21.99
CA ALA A 151 -40.46 -171.52 22.65
C ALA A 151 -41.40 -172.76 21.93
N PRO A 152 -41.97 -173.96 22.53
CA PRO A 152 -42.58 -175.35 21.95
C PRO A 152 -43.98 -176.22 22.39
N LYS A 153 -44.31 -177.61 22.12
CA LYS A 153 -45.69 -178.49 22.14
C LYS A 153 -45.85 -180.16 22.36
N VAL A 154 -47.07 -180.94 22.49
CA VAL A 154 -47.38 -182.52 22.75
C VAL A 154 -48.79 -183.35 22.32
N GLU A 155 -49.15 -184.71 22.64
CA GLU A 155 -50.24 -185.81 22.14
C GLU A 155 -50.99 -186.89 23.18
N LYS A 156 -51.89 -188.03 23.14
CA LYS A 156 -52.74 -189.16 22.35
C LYS A 156 -54.06 -189.83 23.13
N SER A 157 -54.90 -190.99 23.11
CA SER A 157 -55.29 -192.48 22.65
C SER A 157 -56.78 -193.08 23.15
N GLU A 158 -57.56 -194.27 23.09
CA GLU A 158 -57.93 -195.72 22.53
C GLU A 158 -59.37 -196.38 23.10
N GLU A 159 -60.16 -197.58 23.03
CA GLU A 159 -60.50 -199.01 22.40
C GLU A 159 -61.89 -199.86 22.89
N LYS A 160 -62.53 -201.01 22.30
CA LYS A 160 -63.61 -202.07 22.85
C LYS A 160 -64.09 -203.49 22.11
N ALA A 161 -65.31 -204.19 22.35
CA ALA A 161 -65.68 -205.73 22.30
C ALA A 161 -67.09 -206.47 21.79
N GLU A 162 -67.73 -207.56 22.44
CA GLU A 162 -68.55 -208.83 21.95
C GLU A 162 -70.17 -209.31 22.00
N ILE A 163 -71.08 -209.57 23.03
CA ILE A 163 -72.64 -209.47 22.93
C ILE A 163 -72.98 -207.98 22.95
N ASP A 164 -72.25 -207.29 23.83
CA ASP A 164 -71.12 -206.43 23.50
C ASP A 164 -70.79 -206.16 22.03
N SER A 165 -71.17 -206.90 20.97
CA SER A 165 -70.93 -206.56 19.54
C SER A 165 -72.12 -205.80 19.01
N LEU A 166 -73.35 -206.25 19.28
CA LEU A 166 -74.53 -205.42 19.04
C LEU A 166 -74.57 -204.24 20.02
N ASN A 167 -74.18 -204.47 21.29
CA ASN A 167 -74.00 -203.36 22.23
C ASN A 167 -72.82 -202.45 21.85
N SER A 168 -71.71 -202.93 21.26
CA SER A 168 -70.65 -202.05 20.72
C SER A 168 -71.09 -201.36 19.44
N GLN A 169 -71.92 -201.96 18.59
CA GLN A 169 -72.45 -201.28 17.41
C GLN A 169 -73.41 -200.15 17.80
N LEU A 170 -74.27 -200.36 18.80
CA LEU A 170 -75.09 -199.29 19.38
C LEU A 170 -74.22 -198.25 20.10
N ALA A 171 -73.25 -198.66 20.94
CA ALA A 171 -72.34 -197.73 21.59
C ALA A 171 -71.47 -196.94 20.60
N ASN A 172 -71.07 -197.55 19.48
CA ASN A 172 -70.35 -196.87 18.39
C ASN A 172 -71.24 -195.89 17.64
N ARG A 173 -72.52 -196.23 17.37
CA ARG A 173 -73.49 -195.30 16.77
C ARG A 173 -73.81 -194.14 17.72
N ASP A 174 -73.95 -194.40 19.01
CA ASP A 174 -74.12 -193.36 20.04
C ASP A 174 -72.86 -192.50 20.21
N ALA A 175 -71.66 -193.08 20.12
CA ALA A 175 -70.40 -192.36 20.14
C ALA A 175 -70.19 -191.51 18.88
N GLU A 176 -70.56 -192.04 17.70
CA GLU A 176 -70.58 -191.28 16.45
C GLU A 176 -71.59 -190.12 16.52
N LEU A 177 -72.82 -190.36 16.99
CA LEU A 177 -73.83 -189.32 17.20
C LEU A 177 -73.31 -188.24 18.15
N LYS A 178 -72.79 -188.61 19.32
CA LYS A 178 -72.15 -187.65 20.24
C LYS A 178 -70.99 -186.92 19.59
N SER A 179 -70.19 -187.57 18.73
CA SER A 179 -69.12 -186.90 17.98
C SER A 179 -69.65 -185.90 16.94
N LEU A 180 -70.84 -186.14 16.38
CA LEU A 180 -71.50 -185.26 15.42
C LEU A 180 -72.23 -184.11 16.13
N GLU A 181 -72.84 -184.36 17.29
CA GLU A 181 -73.38 -183.33 18.19
C GLU A 181 -72.28 -182.38 18.68
N ILE A 182 -71.12 -182.92 19.08
CA ILE A 182 -69.92 -182.13 19.42
C ILE A 182 -69.47 -181.30 18.22
N LYS A 183 -69.28 -181.89 17.04
CA LYS A 183 -68.88 -181.15 15.82
C LYS A 183 -69.91 -180.10 15.40
N LEU A 184 -71.21 -180.36 15.61
CA LEU A 184 -72.27 -179.41 15.31
C LEU A 184 -72.20 -178.22 16.28
N ALA A 185 -72.04 -178.47 17.58
CA ALA A 185 -71.84 -177.44 18.59
C ALA A 185 -70.56 -176.61 18.34
N GLU A 186 -69.45 -177.27 18.00
CA GLU A 186 -68.20 -176.61 17.57
C GLU A 186 -68.43 -175.73 16.33
N SER A 187 -69.20 -176.20 15.34
CA SER A 187 -69.50 -175.42 14.13
C SER A 187 -70.40 -174.21 14.40
N LEU A 188 -71.41 -174.35 15.27
CA LEU A 188 -72.30 -173.25 15.68
C LEU A 188 -71.53 -172.21 16.50
N GLN A 189 -70.68 -172.65 17.43
CA GLN A 189 -69.78 -171.76 18.17
C GLN A 189 -68.83 -171.02 17.22
N ARG A 190 -68.27 -171.70 16.21
CA ARG A 190 -67.38 -171.09 15.23
C ARG A 190 -68.08 -170.13 14.27
N ILE A 191 -69.35 -170.39 13.91
CA ILE A 191 -70.20 -169.44 13.17
C ILE A 191 -70.38 -168.17 13.99
N LYS A 192 -70.76 -168.30 15.27
CA LYS A 192 -70.89 -167.16 16.19
C LYS A 192 -69.59 -166.37 16.31
N GLU A 193 -68.44 -167.04 16.42
CA GLU A 193 -67.12 -166.40 16.41
C GLU A 193 -66.78 -165.70 15.09
N PHE A 194 -67.39 -166.06 13.96
CA PHE A 194 -67.30 -165.29 12.72
C PHE A 194 -68.28 -164.10 12.73
N GLU A 195 -69.51 -164.27 13.19
CA GLU A 195 -70.51 -163.20 13.32
C GLU A 195 -70.02 -162.07 14.26
N ASP A 196 -69.49 -162.42 15.43
CA ASP A 196 -68.91 -161.48 16.39
C ASP A 196 -67.70 -160.71 15.81
N ARG A 197 -66.91 -161.35 14.92
CA ARG A 197 -65.79 -160.70 14.20
C ARG A 197 -66.25 -159.80 13.06
N VAL A 198 -67.25 -160.21 12.29
CA VAL A 198 -67.85 -159.35 11.24
C VAL A 198 -68.45 -158.10 11.89
N ALA A 199 -69.22 -158.26 12.97
CA ALA A 199 -69.73 -157.15 13.76
C ALA A 199 -68.60 -156.31 14.43
N GLY A 200 -67.41 -156.87 14.64
CA GLY A 200 -66.21 -156.11 15.01
C GLY A 200 -65.74 -155.21 13.87
N SER A 201 -65.43 -155.80 12.71
CA SER A 201 -64.95 -155.08 11.53
C SER A 201 -65.96 -154.06 10.98
N ASP A 202 -67.27 -154.31 11.08
CA ASP A 202 -68.30 -153.33 10.68
C ASP A 202 -68.28 -152.06 11.56
N ARG A 203 -67.93 -152.19 12.86
CA ARG A 203 -67.73 -151.04 13.76
C ARG A 203 -66.46 -150.28 13.40
N GLU A 204 -65.36 -150.99 13.12
CA GLU A 204 -64.09 -150.38 12.68
C GLU A 204 -64.26 -149.64 11.34
N ILE A 205 -64.95 -150.25 10.38
CA ILE A 205 -65.30 -149.64 9.08
C ILE A 205 -66.19 -148.40 9.28
N SER A 206 -67.10 -148.41 10.26
CA SER A 206 -67.93 -147.24 10.58
C SER A 206 -67.10 -146.10 11.16
N GLY A 207 -66.22 -146.37 12.13
CA GLY A 207 -65.32 -145.37 12.69
C GLY A 207 -64.37 -144.77 11.64
N LEU A 208 -63.78 -145.59 10.77
CA LEU A 208 -62.93 -145.13 9.67
C LEU A 208 -63.69 -144.28 8.64
N ARG A 209 -65.00 -144.50 8.45
CA ARG A 209 -65.85 -143.64 7.61
C ARG A 209 -66.11 -142.29 8.27
N GLU A 210 -66.37 -142.26 9.57
CA GLU A 210 -66.56 -141.00 10.33
C GLU A 210 -65.26 -140.17 10.37
N GLU A 211 -64.10 -140.81 10.54
CA GLU A 211 -62.80 -140.13 10.43
C GLU A 211 -62.52 -139.60 9.02
N LEU A 212 -62.85 -140.36 7.98
CA LEU A 212 -62.68 -139.95 6.58
C LEU A 212 -63.59 -138.76 6.23
N GLU A 213 -64.85 -138.78 6.68
CA GLU A 213 -65.80 -137.66 6.50
C GLU A 213 -65.34 -136.41 7.26
N SER A 214 -64.85 -136.57 8.49
CA SER A 214 -64.21 -135.50 9.26
C SER A 214 -62.97 -134.93 8.55
N GLY A 215 -62.18 -135.79 7.90
CA GLY A 215 -61.05 -135.42 7.07
C GLY A 215 -61.46 -134.63 5.83
N ALA A 216 -62.47 -135.10 5.10
CA ALA A 216 -63.03 -134.42 3.93
C ALA A 216 -63.57 -133.03 4.29
N GLY A 217 -64.32 -132.90 5.40
CA GLY A 217 -64.80 -131.61 5.90
C GLY A 217 -63.67 -130.62 6.23
N LYS A 218 -62.57 -131.10 6.84
CA LYS A 218 -61.37 -130.29 7.10
C LYS A 218 -60.68 -129.86 5.80
N ILE A 219 -60.58 -130.74 4.81
CA ILE A 219 -60.00 -130.43 3.49
C ILE A 219 -60.83 -129.35 2.79
N VAL A 220 -62.16 -129.46 2.77
CA VAL A 220 -63.05 -128.45 2.17
C VAL A 220 -62.93 -127.10 2.89
N ALA A 221 -62.85 -127.09 4.23
CA ALA A 221 -62.65 -125.87 5.01
C ALA A 221 -61.30 -125.20 4.70
N LEU A 222 -60.21 -125.98 4.63
CA LEU A 222 -58.88 -125.48 4.25
C LEU A 222 -58.87 -124.95 2.81
N GLN A 223 -59.46 -125.69 1.87
CA GLN A 223 -59.54 -125.30 0.46
C GLN A 223 -60.33 -124.00 0.26
N LYS A 224 -61.40 -123.79 1.03
CA LYS A 224 -62.08 -122.49 1.07
C LYS A 224 -61.15 -121.40 1.60
N SER A 225 -60.53 -121.59 2.76
CA SER A 225 -59.65 -120.57 3.35
C SER A 225 -58.45 -120.23 2.45
N PHE A 226 -57.98 -121.19 1.64
CA PHE A 226 -56.96 -120.96 0.63
C PHE A 226 -57.49 -120.06 -0.50
N SER A 227 -58.68 -120.34 -1.04
CA SER A 227 -59.35 -119.48 -2.04
C SER A 227 -59.58 -118.06 -1.50
N ASP A 228 -60.09 -117.94 -0.27
CA ASP A 228 -60.29 -116.66 0.40
C ASP A 228 -58.93 -115.90 0.52
N SER A 229 -57.83 -116.61 0.81
CA SER A 229 -56.49 -116.00 0.87
C SER A 229 -55.90 -115.61 -0.49
N GLU A 230 -56.19 -116.38 -1.55
CA GLU A 230 -55.72 -116.12 -2.92
C GLU A 230 -56.40 -114.86 -3.51
N GLU A 231 -57.67 -114.63 -3.19
CA GLU A 231 -58.40 -113.40 -3.53
C GLU A 231 -57.82 -112.18 -2.79
N ASN A 232 -57.52 -112.31 -1.49
CA ASN A 232 -56.87 -111.25 -0.72
C ASN A 232 -55.45 -110.92 -1.23
N ILE A 233 -54.70 -111.91 -1.73
CA ILE A 233 -53.38 -111.66 -2.34
C ILE A 233 -53.52 -110.82 -3.61
N LYS A 234 -54.47 -111.14 -4.50
CA LYS A 234 -54.70 -110.39 -5.75
C LYS A 234 -55.13 -108.95 -5.50
N ASP A 235 -56.00 -108.71 -4.52
CA ASP A 235 -56.39 -107.36 -4.07
C ASP A 235 -55.17 -106.55 -3.56
N LEU A 236 -54.26 -107.20 -2.82
CA LEU A 236 -53.03 -106.57 -2.34
C LEU A 236 -52.02 -106.31 -3.47
N GLU A 237 -51.91 -107.19 -4.46
CA GLU A 237 -51.08 -107.02 -5.66
C GLU A 237 -51.58 -105.86 -6.53
N GLU A 238 -52.89 -105.75 -6.79
CA GLU A 238 -53.47 -104.62 -7.52
C GLU A 238 -53.25 -103.30 -6.76
N LYS A 239 -53.42 -103.30 -5.42
CA LYS A 239 -53.11 -102.15 -4.56
C LYS A 239 -51.62 -101.82 -4.47
N LEU A 240 -50.73 -102.76 -4.77
CA LEU A 240 -49.29 -102.52 -4.87
C LEU A 240 -48.96 -101.83 -6.20
N ALA A 241 -49.42 -102.40 -7.33
CA ALA A 241 -49.23 -101.82 -8.65
C ALA A 241 -49.83 -100.39 -8.75
N GLY A 242 -51.02 -100.18 -8.18
CA GLY A 242 -51.67 -98.87 -8.08
C GLY A 242 -50.96 -97.86 -7.17
N LYS A 243 -49.97 -98.28 -6.35
CA LYS A 243 -49.05 -97.40 -5.62
C LYS A 243 -47.76 -97.17 -6.41
N GLU A 244 -47.24 -98.19 -7.09
CA GLU A 244 -46.03 -98.12 -7.90
C GLU A 244 -46.18 -97.13 -9.07
N VAL A 245 -47.33 -97.14 -9.75
CA VAL A 245 -47.67 -96.12 -10.77
C VAL A 245 -47.63 -94.70 -10.19
N LYS A 246 -48.15 -94.50 -8.96
CA LYS A 246 -48.16 -93.19 -8.27
C LYS A 246 -46.77 -92.79 -7.77
N LEU A 247 -45.92 -93.74 -7.42
CA LEU A 247 -44.52 -93.49 -7.08
C LEU A 247 -43.79 -92.93 -8.31
N ASN A 248 -43.89 -93.60 -9.45
CA ASN A 248 -43.29 -93.17 -10.71
C ASN A 248 -43.78 -91.78 -11.16
N GLU A 249 -45.07 -91.48 -10.96
CA GLU A 249 -45.63 -90.15 -11.26
C GLU A 249 -45.09 -89.05 -10.31
N LEU A 250 -44.92 -89.37 -9.03
CA LEU A 250 -44.29 -88.46 -8.05
C LEU A 250 -42.80 -88.25 -8.34
N GLU A 251 -42.04 -89.28 -8.71
CA GLU A 251 -40.62 -89.17 -9.08
C GLU A 251 -40.43 -88.31 -10.36
N LYS A 252 -41.33 -88.44 -11.33
CA LYS A 252 -41.37 -87.56 -12.51
C LYS A 252 -41.64 -86.10 -12.11
N LEU A 253 -42.62 -85.87 -11.22
CA LEU A 253 -42.93 -84.52 -10.72
C LEU A 253 -41.79 -83.92 -9.88
N ILE A 254 -41.05 -84.73 -9.12
CA ILE A 254 -39.84 -84.30 -8.41
C ILE A 254 -38.77 -83.88 -9.42
N SER A 255 -38.49 -84.71 -10.42
CA SER A 255 -37.51 -84.40 -11.48
C SER A 255 -37.83 -83.09 -12.22
N GLU A 256 -39.11 -82.86 -12.55
CA GLU A 256 -39.57 -81.60 -13.16
C GLU A 256 -39.44 -80.38 -12.24
N ARG A 257 -39.53 -80.57 -10.91
CA ARG A 257 -39.35 -79.50 -9.91
C ARG A 257 -37.88 -79.19 -9.70
N GLU A 258 -37.01 -80.20 -9.65
CA GLU A 258 -35.56 -80.03 -9.54
C GLU A 258 -34.98 -79.30 -10.77
N GLY A 259 -35.44 -79.64 -11.98
CA GLY A 259 -35.08 -78.91 -13.20
C GLY A 259 -35.40 -77.41 -13.14
N LYS A 260 -36.64 -77.06 -12.76
CA LYS A 260 -37.09 -75.67 -12.58
C LYS A 260 -36.36 -74.94 -11.45
N LEU A 261 -36.03 -75.64 -10.36
CA LEU A 261 -35.26 -75.08 -9.26
C LEU A 261 -33.81 -74.80 -9.68
N GLY A 262 -33.23 -75.63 -10.54
CA GLY A 262 -31.96 -75.38 -11.21
C GLY A 262 -32.00 -74.23 -12.23
N GLU A 263 -33.12 -74.01 -12.92
CA GLU A 263 -33.34 -72.83 -13.78
C GLU A 263 -33.37 -71.53 -12.97
N PHE A 264 -34.20 -71.45 -11.93
CA PHE A 264 -34.21 -70.29 -11.04
C PHE A 264 -32.87 -70.08 -10.34
N GLY A 265 -32.14 -71.15 -10.00
CA GLY A 265 -30.78 -71.06 -9.47
C GLY A 265 -29.81 -70.34 -10.43
N ARG A 266 -29.88 -70.64 -11.74
CA ARG A 266 -29.08 -69.92 -12.76
C ARG A 266 -29.52 -68.46 -12.92
N GLU A 267 -30.82 -68.20 -12.94
CA GLU A 267 -31.36 -66.83 -13.06
C GLU A 267 -30.96 -65.94 -11.87
N ILE A 268 -30.93 -66.50 -10.65
CA ILE A 268 -30.47 -65.80 -9.44
C ILE A 268 -28.97 -65.47 -9.53
N VAL A 269 -28.13 -66.38 -10.03
CA VAL A 269 -26.69 -66.11 -10.24
C VAL A 269 -26.50 -64.98 -11.27
N GLU A 270 -27.15 -65.06 -12.43
CA GLU A 270 -27.06 -64.04 -13.48
C GLU A 270 -27.55 -62.66 -12.99
N LYS A 271 -28.61 -62.61 -12.17
CA LYS A 271 -29.09 -61.37 -11.55
C LYS A 271 -28.11 -60.83 -10.51
N ASN A 272 -27.49 -61.70 -9.71
CA ASN A 272 -26.48 -61.27 -8.72
C ASN A 272 -25.21 -60.73 -9.39
N GLU A 273 -24.79 -61.27 -10.54
CA GLU A 273 -23.68 -60.71 -11.34
C GLU A 273 -24.03 -59.34 -11.94
N LYS A 274 -25.28 -59.17 -12.41
CA LYS A 274 -25.80 -57.86 -12.88
C LYS A 274 -25.89 -56.84 -11.75
N ILE A 275 -26.34 -57.24 -10.55
CA ILE A 275 -26.33 -56.38 -9.36
C ILE A 275 -24.89 -55.96 -9.02
N ARG A 276 -23.96 -56.91 -8.95
CA ARG A 276 -22.54 -56.64 -8.61
C ARG A 276 -21.84 -55.71 -9.60
N THR A 277 -22.16 -55.82 -10.88
CA THR A 277 -21.63 -54.91 -11.91
C THR A 277 -22.27 -53.52 -11.84
N LEU A 278 -23.55 -53.41 -11.51
CA LEU A 278 -24.21 -52.13 -11.24
C LEU A 278 -23.68 -51.45 -9.96
N GLU A 279 -23.41 -52.21 -8.89
CA GLU A 279 -22.74 -51.71 -7.66
C GLU A 279 -21.32 -51.18 -7.94
N GLY A 280 -20.57 -51.88 -8.79
CA GLY A 280 -19.27 -51.41 -9.28
C GLY A 280 -19.36 -50.12 -10.12
N ILE A 281 -20.38 -50.00 -10.97
CA ILE A 281 -20.64 -48.77 -11.72
C ILE A 281 -21.07 -47.64 -10.78
N LEU A 282 -21.92 -47.91 -9.78
CA LEU A 282 -22.35 -46.91 -8.80
C LEU A 282 -21.16 -46.35 -8.03
N THR A 283 -20.34 -47.21 -7.42
CA THR A 283 -19.16 -46.78 -6.64
C THR A 283 -18.14 -46.00 -7.47
N THR A 284 -17.94 -46.32 -8.76
CA THR A 284 -17.09 -45.50 -9.64
C THR A 284 -17.73 -44.16 -10.03
N LYS A 285 -19.07 -44.06 -10.06
CA LYS A 285 -19.79 -42.79 -10.25
C LYS A 285 -19.76 -41.93 -8.99
N ASP A 286 -19.94 -42.52 -7.82
CA ASP A 286 -19.85 -41.81 -6.53
C ASP A 286 -18.45 -41.22 -6.35
N GLY A 287 -17.39 -41.97 -6.67
CA GLY A 287 -16.02 -41.44 -6.70
C GLY A 287 -15.85 -40.24 -7.64
N ALA A 288 -16.33 -40.36 -8.88
CA ALA A 288 -16.27 -39.27 -9.86
C ALA A 288 -17.12 -38.04 -9.48
N VAL A 289 -18.21 -38.20 -8.73
CA VAL A 289 -18.99 -37.08 -8.17
C VAL A 289 -18.19 -36.37 -7.08
N ASN A 290 -17.62 -37.10 -6.12
CA ASN A 290 -16.75 -36.50 -5.09
C ASN A 290 -15.57 -35.74 -5.70
N ASP A 291 -14.93 -36.26 -6.76
CA ASP A 291 -13.84 -35.57 -7.47
C ASP A 291 -14.30 -34.28 -8.15
N LEU A 292 -15.54 -34.23 -8.67
CA LEU A 292 -16.12 -33.03 -9.28
C LEU A 292 -16.56 -32.00 -8.23
N GLU A 293 -17.12 -32.44 -7.09
CA GLU A 293 -17.45 -31.56 -5.97
C GLU A 293 -16.21 -30.91 -5.37
N ASN A 294 -15.13 -31.67 -5.15
CA ASN A 294 -13.84 -31.15 -4.72
C ASN A 294 -13.26 -30.11 -5.70
N GLN A 295 -13.35 -30.36 -7.01
CA GLN A 295 -12.94 -29.38 -8.03
C GLN A 295 -13.82 -28.12 -8.01
N LEU A 296 -15.13 -28.25 -7.77
CA LEU A 296 -16.05 -27.12 -7.71
C LEU A 296 -15.80 -26.24 -6.48
N VAL A 297 -15.47 -26.83 -5.33
CA VAL A 297 -15.02 -26.09 -4.14
C VAL A 297 -13.75 -25.28 -4.44
N GLN A 298 -12.70 -25.91 -4.98
CA GLN A 298 -11.46 -25.22 -5.35
C GLN A 298 -11.67 -24.09 -6.36
N LYS A 299 -12.64 -24.24 -7.29
CA LYS A 299 -13.00 -23.18 -8.24
C LYS A 299 -13.74 -22.02 -7.57
N ASN A 300 -14.63 -22.29 -6.63
CA ASN A 300 -15.31 -21.24 -5.87
C ASN A 300 -14.33 -20.44 -4.98
N GLU A 301 -13.38 -21.12 -4.33
CA GLU A 301 -12.30 -20.48 -3.57
C GLU A 301 -11.47 -19.54 -4.48
N ALA A 302 -11.03 -20.04 -5.63
CA ALA A 302 -10.26 -19.25 -6.60
C ALA A 302 -11.04 -18.08 -7.22
N VAL A 303 -12.37 -18.20 -7.38
CA VAL A 303 -13.24 -17.10 -7.82
C VAL A 303 -13.35 -16.03 -6.73
N ASN A 304 -13.60 -16.42 -5.48
CA ASN A 304 -13.67 -15.50 -4.34
C ASN A 304 -12.33 -14.75 -4.15
N ASP A 305 -11.18 -15.40 -4.31
CA ASP A 305 -9.87 -14.73 -4.28
C ASP A 305 -9.69 -13.70 -5.41
N LEU A 306 -10.20 -13.98 -6.62
CA LEU A 306 -10.18 -13.05 -7.74
C LEU A 306 -11.14 -11.87 -7.54
N GLU A 307 -12.33 -12.10 -6.98
CA GLU A 307 -13.28 -11.04 -6.62
C GLU A 307 -12.70 -10.10 -5.56
N ASN A 308 -12.08 -10.63 -4.51
CA ASN A 308 -11.39 -9.82 -3.50
C ASN A 308 -10.22 -9.00 -4.11
N GLN A 309 -9.45 -9.57 -5.03
CA GLN A 309 -8.42 -8.83 -5.76
C GLN A 309 -8.98 -7.73 -6.68
N LEU A 310 -10.19 -7.91 -7.22
CA LEU A 310 -10.86 -6.94 -8.08
C LEU A 310 -11.36 -5.75 -7.24
N VAL A 311 -12.00 -6.01 -6.09
CA VAL A 311 -12.41 -4.97 -5.12
C VAL A 311 -11.22 -4.11 -4.68
N LEU A 312 -10.08 -4.73 -4.35
CA LEU A 312 -8.85 -4.00 -3.97
C LEU A 312 -8.30 -3.13 -5.12
N LYS A 313 -8.46 -3.55 -6.38
CA LYS A 313 -8.08 -2.75 -7.56
C LYS A 313 -9.06 -1.60 -7.80
N ASP A 314 -10.36 -1.81 -7.66
CA ASP A 314 -11.36 -0.75 -7.77
C ASP A 314 -11.16 0.34 -6.70
N GLU A 315 -10.78 -0.05 -5.48
CA GLU A 315 -10.35 0.91 -4.45
C GLU A 315 -9.10 1.70 -4.85
N ALA A 316 -8.10 1.05 -5.44
CA ALA A 316 -6.88 1.71 -5.90
C ALA A 316 -7.16 2.67 -7.08
N ILE A 317 -8.04 2.28 -8.00
CA ILE A 317 -8.50 3.12 -9.12
C ILE A 317 -9.21 4.36 -8.57
N LYS A 318 -10.18 4.23 -7.67
CA LYS A 318 -10.88 5.37 -7.02
C LYS A 318 -9.91 6.35 -6.33
N LYS A 319 -8.85 5.82 -5.69
CA LYS A 319 -7.80 6.64 -5.07
C LYS A 319 -6.97 7.41 -6.11
N LEU A 320 -6.68 6.80 -7.26
CA LEU A 320 -5.99 7.46 -8.39
C LEU A 320 -6.89 8.49 -9.11
N GLU A 321 -8.18 8.20 -9.30
CA GLU A 321 -9.16 9.13 -9.87
C GLU A 321 -9.33 10.39 -8.99
N ALA A 322 -9.34 10.23 -7.67
CA ALA A 322 -9.35 11.34 -6.71
C ALA A 322 -8.08 12.22 -6.82
N LEU A 323 -6.90 11.61 -6.99
CA LEU A 323 -5.65 12.35 -7.20
C LEU A 323 -5.59 13.04 -8.58
N ILE A 324 -6.12 12.41 -9.62
CA ILE A 324 -6.19 13.00 -10.97
C ILE A 324 -7.13 14.21 -10.98
N THR A 325 -8.30 14.10 -10.35
CA THR A 325 -9.26 15.22 -10.22
C THR A 325 -8.71 16.35 -9.36
N GLN A 326 -8.03 16.06 -8.23
CA GLN A 326 -7.31 17.08 -7.46
C GLN A 326 -6.24 17.81 -8.29
N ASN A 327 -5.38 17.06 -8.98
CA ASN A 327 -4.33 17.64 -9.83
C ASN A 327 -4.89 18.45 -11.01
N SER A 328 -6.03 18.05 -11.57
CA SER A 328 -6.72 18.82 -12.62
C SER A 328 -7.20 20.17 -12.10
N GLY A 329 -7.71 20.22 -10.86
CA GLY A 329 -8.08 21.48 -10.20
C GLY A 329 -6.87 22.41 -10.03
N ILE A 330 -5.76 21.88 -9.49
CA ILE A 330 -4.50 22.63 -9.31
C ILE A 330 -3.98 23.17 -10.66
N ILE A 331 -4.11 22.41 -11.75
CA ILE A 331 -3.70 22.86 -13.09
C ILE A 331 -4.54 24.05 -13.57
N GLU A 332 -5.87 24.03 -13.38
CA GLU A 332 -6.73 25.16 -13.76
C GLU A 332 -6.53 26.39 -12.84
N GLU A 333 -6.25 26.20 -11.54
CA GLU A 333 -5.85 27.29 -10.63
C GLU A 333 -4.54 27.97 -11.09
N LEU A 334 -3.50 27.17 -11.37
CA LEU A 334 -2.22 27.67 -11.87
C LEU A 334 -2.35 28.38 -13.22
N LYS A 335 -3.21 27.87 -14.11
CA LYS A 335 -3.53 28.45 -15.42
C LYS A 335 -4.32 29.75 -15.30
N SER A 336 -5.24 29.86 -14.35
CA SER A 336 -5.90 31.14 -14.03
C SER A 336 -4.88 32.17 -13.52
N SER A 337 -4.02 31.78 -12.58
CA SER A 337 -2.99 32.69 -12.05
C SER A 337 -1.94 33.08 -13.10
N LEU A 338 -1.59 32.18 -14.02
CA LEU A 338 -0.73 32.50 -15.16
C LEU A 338 -1.37 33.59 -16.05
N LYS A 339 -2.65 33.44 -16.39
CA LYS A 339 -3.40 34.44 -17.18
C LYS A 339 -3.47 35.80 -16.47
N GLU A 340 -3.66 35.83 -15.14
CA GLU A 340 -3.56 37.06 -14.36
C GLU A 340 -2.18 37.70 -14.44
N LYS A 341 -1.09 36.92 -14.48
CA LYS A 341 0.27 37.45 -14.67
C LYS A 341 0.50 37.94 -16.08
N GLU A 342 -0.01 37.26 -17.11
CA GLU A 342 0.06 37.70 -18.50
C GLU A 342 -0.67 39.05 -18.70
N GLU A 343 -1.86 39.21 -18.12
CA GLU A 343 -2.60 40.49 -18.14
C GLU A 343 -1.83 41.61 -17.41
N VAL A 344 -1.24 41.32 -16.25
CA VAL A 344 -0.39 42.29 -15.52
C VAL A 344 0.88 42.64 -16.30
N ILE A 345 1.52 41.69 -16.98
CA ILE A 345 2.68 41.94 -17.83
C ILE A 345 2.29 42.85 -19.00
N SER A 346 1.17 42.58 -19.69
CA SER A 346 0.70 43.42 -20.79
C SER A 346 0.42 44.87 -20.37
N VAL A 347 -0.12 45.08 -19.16
CA VAL A 347 -0.28 46.43 -18.58
C VAL A 347 1.08 47.10 -18.29
N PHE A 348 2.08 46.36 -17.80
CA PHE A 348 3.44 46.90 -17.64
C PHE A 348 4.10 47.24 -18.97
N GLU A 349 3.98 46.39 -20.00
CA GLU A 349 4.51 46.63 -21.35
C GLU A 349 3.92 47.89 -21.98
N ALA A 350 2.59 48.07 -21.91
CA ALA A 350 1.92 49.29 -22.35
C ALA A 350 2.39 50.52 -21.57
N GLY A 351 2.63 50.38 -20.25
CA GLY A 351 3.20 51.42 -19.41
C GLY A 351 4.64 51.80 -19.78
N VAL A 352 5.47 50.84 -20.19
CA VAL A 352 6.82 51.09 -20.72
C VAL A 352 6.75 51.80 -22.07
N GLN A 353 5.90 51.34 -22.99
CA GLN A 353 5.71 51.98 -24.29
C GLN A 353 5.25 53.44 -24.16
N GLU A 354 4.39 53.75 -23.18
CA GLU A 354 3.97 55.12 -22.88
C GLU A 354 5.14 56.00 -22.38
N LYS A 355 6.06 55.43 -21.60
CA LYS A 355 7.27 56.10 -21.11
C LYS A 355 8.29 56.31 -22.21
N ASP A 356 8.50 55.33 -23.07
CA ASP A 356 9.40 55.43 -24.24
C ASP A 356 8.88 56.48 -25.22
N SER A 357 7.57 56.53 -25.46
CA SER A 357 6.93 57.57 -26.28
C SER A 357 7.17 58.97 -25.70
N LYS A 358 7.07 59.13 -24.37
CA LYS A 358 7.37 60.39 -23.68
C LYS A 358 8.85 60.75 -23.71
N LEU A 359 9.75 59.76 -23.60
CA LEU A 359 11.20 59.95 -23.75
C LEU A 359 11.56 60.39 -25.18
N GLN A 360 10.92 59.82 -26.21
CA GLN A 360 11.12 60.25 -27.59
C GLN A 360 10.72 61.71 -27.79
N VAL A 361 9.56 62.14 -27.27
CA VAL A 361 9.15 63.56 -27.30
C VAL A 361 10.16 64.45 -26.57
N PHE A 362 10.65 64.07 -25.39
CA PHE A 362 11.67 64.85 -24.67
C PHE A 362 13.02 64.89 -25.41
N LEU A 363 13.42 63.84 -26.12
CA LEU A 363 14.63 63.85 -26.95
C LEU A 363 14.47 64.78 -28.16
N GLU A 364 13.27 64.87 -28.74
CA GLU A 364 12.98 65.79 -29.84
C GLU A 364 12.88 67.25 -29.34
N GLU A 365 12.28 67.51 -28.17
CA GLU A 365 12.36 68.82 -27.50
C GLU A 365 13.81 69.25 -27.21
N LEU A 366 14.66 68.33 -26.74
CA LEU A 366 16.08 68.61 -26.50
C LEU A 366 16.82 68.89 -27.79
N ALA A 367 16.57 68.14 -28.87
CA ALA A 367 17.17 68.37 -30.18
C ALA A 367 16.80 69.75 -30.76
N VAL A 368 15.53 70.17 -30.63
CA VAL A 368 15.08 71.52 -31.02
C VAL A 368 15.80 72.59 -30.19
N ARG A 369 15.93 72.41 -28.86
CA ARG A 369 16.66 73.35 -28.00
C ARG A 369 18.16 73.39 -28.31
N ASP A 370 18.79 72.27 -28.68
CA ASP A 370 20.19 72.25 -29.12
C ASP A 370 20.36 72.97 -30.47
N GLU A 371 19.37 72.92 -31.37
CA GLU A 371 19.35 73.72 -32.60
C GLU A 371 19.18 75.22 -32.30
N GLU A 372 18.31 75.60 -31.36
CA GLU A 372 18.16 76.98 -30.87
C GLU A 372 19.44 77.50 -30.20
N ILE A 373 20.07 76.70 -29.33
CA ILE A 373 21.38 76.99 -28.75
C ILE A 373 22.45 77.13 -29.86
N GLY A 374 22.36 76.31 -30.91
CA GLY A 374 23.18 76.44 -32.12
C GLY A 374 23.01 77.80 -32.80
N LYS A 375 21.76 78.20 -33.09
CA LYS A 375 21.39 79.50 -33.69
C LYS A 375 21.91 80.66 -32.83
N LEU A 376 21.54 80.70 -31.55
CA LEU A 376 21.98 81.72 -30.59
C LEU A 376 23.51 81.79 -30.47
N LYS A 377 24.21 80.65 -30.55
CA LYS A 377 25.68 80.60 -30.55
C LYS A 377 26.29 81.14 -31.85
N THR A 378 25.64 80.98 -33.00
CA THR A 378 26.06 81.64 -34.25
C THR A 378 25.78 83.14 -34.25
N GLU A 379 24.63 83.57 -33.70
CA GLU A 379 24.30 85.00 -33.52
C GLU A 379 25.27 85.68 -32.55
N LEU A 380 25.55 85.06 -31.40
CA LEU A 380 26.52 85.58 -30.42
C LEU A 380 27.93 85.67 -31.00
N LYS A 381 28.34 84.72 -31.85
CA LYS A 381 29.59 84.82 -32.63
C LYS A 381 29.54 85.93 -33.69
N GLY A 382 28.38 86.20 -34.27
CA GLY A 382 28.10 87.36 -35.13
C GLY A 382 28.33 88.66 -34.36
N TYR A 383 27.64 88.86 -33.24
CA TYR A 383 27.81 90.03 -32.36
C TYR A 383 29.24 90.16 -31.81
N GLU A 384 29.96 89.06 -31.54
CA GLU A 384 31.37 89.14 -31.15
C GLU A 384 32.26 89.60 -32.30
N ASN A 385 32.03 89.13 -33.54
CA ASN A 385 32.72 89.64 -34.72
C ASN A 385 32.41 91.13 -34.96
N GLU A 386 31.13 91.53 -34.90
CA GLU A 386 30.73 92.94 -35.01
C GLU A 386 31.37 93.81 -33.93
N ARG A 387 31.38 93.36 -32.66
CA ARG A 387 32.06 94.05 -31.56
C ARG A 387 33.56 94.15 -31.80
N ASN A 388 34.18 93.12 -32.37
CA ASN A 388 35.61 93.13 -32.71
C ASN A 388 35.91 94.05 -33.90
N ASP A 389 35.02 94.15 -34.90
CA ASP A 389 35.16 95.04 -36.06
C ASP A 389 34.84 96.51 -35.71
N LEU A 390 33.83 96.76 -34.87
CA LEU A 390 33.63 98.04 -34.20
C LEU A 390 34.83 98.38 -33.31
N GLY A 391 35.47 97.40 -32.67
CA GLY A 391 36.71 97.57 -31.93
C GLY A 391 37.91 97.94 -32.81
N LYS A 392 38.02 97.38 -34.02
CA LYS A 392 39.01 97.79 -35.04
C LYS A 392 38.71 99.21 -35.54
N ALA A 393 37.45 99.51 -35.85
CA ALA A 393 37.02 100.84 -36.30
C ALA A 393 37.27 101.89 -35.21
N LEU A 394 37.00 101.58 -33.94
CA LEU A 394 37.29 102.44 -32.80
C LEU A 394 38.80 102.63 -32.62
N LYS A 395 39.63 101.59 -32.81
CA LYS A 395 41.10 101.75 -32.84
C LYS A 395 41.54 102.68 -33.98
N VAL A 396 40.97 102.55 -35.17
CA VAL A 396 41.24 103.47 -36.29
C VAL A 396 40.81 104.89 -35.94
N LYS A 397 39.65 105.10 -35.31
CA LYS A 397 39.22 106.42 -34.85
C LYS A 397 40.04 106.98 -33.70
N ILE A 398 40.55 106.15 -32.78
CA ILE A 398 41.52 106.56 -31.76
C ILE A 398 42.83 107.00 -32.41
N GLU A 399 43.32 106.29 -33.43
CA GLU A 399 44.55 106.68 -34.14
C GLU A 399 44.35 107.90 -35.05
N GLU A 400 43.17 108.09 -35.66
CA GLU A 400 42.77 109.35 -36.32
C GLU A 400 42.73 110.53 -35.33
N ILE A 401 42.12 110.34 -34.15
CA ILE A 401 42.06 111.34 -33.08
C ILE A 401 43.47 111.65 -32.56
N LYS A 402 44.33 110.64 -32.40
CA LYS A 402 45.74 110.81 -32.01
C LYS A 402 46.53 111.58 -33.07
N MET A 403 46.37 111.24 -34.36
CA MET A 403 46.93 112.01 -35.48
C MET A 403 46.40 113.45 -35.53
N LEU A 404 45.16 113.69 -35.10
CA LEU A 404 44.60 115.04 -34.91
C LEU A 404 45.25 115.74 -33.71
N ASN A 405 45.44 115.03 -32.60
CA ASN A 405 46.02 115.49 -31.35
C ASN A 405 47.56 115.67 -31.41
N GLU A 406 48.23 115.12 -32.43
CA GLU A 406 49.63 115.43 -32.78
C GLU A 406 49.71 116.64 -33.72
N LYS A 407 48.71 116.83 -34.60
CA LYS A 407 48.55 118.06 -35.41
C LYS A 407 48.10 119.27 -34.58
N PHE A 408 47.39 119.06 -33.47
CA PHE A 408 46.97 120.10 -32.55
C PHE A 408 48.15 120.91 -31.96
N PRO A 409 49.16 120.31 -31.30
CA PRO A 409 50.33 121.05 -30.81
C PRO A 409 51.23 121.56 -31.95
N ALA A 410 51.11 121.05 -33.19
CA ALA A 410 51.75 121.68 -34.34
C ALA A 410 51.10 123.04 -34.68
N LYS A 411 49.76 123.13 -34.65
CA LYS A 411 49.02 124.40 -34.74
C LYS A 411 49.24 125.28 -33.51
N GLU A 412 49.29 124.72 -32.30
CA GLU A 412 49.54 125.45 -31.07
C GLU A 412 50.96 126.06 -31.03
N ARG A 413 51.98 125.35 -31.53
CA ARG A 413 53.32 125.92 -31.74
C ARG A 413 53.34 127.01 -32.81
N ALA A 414 52.51 126.91 -33.85
CA ALA A 414 52.37 128.00 -34.83
C ALA A 414 51.68 129.23 -34.21
N MET A 415 50.69 129.02 -33.35
CA MET A 415 50.04 130.08 -32.56
C MET A 415 51.03 130.74 -31.60
N LYS A 416 51.79 129.96 -30.82
CA LYS A 416 52.87 130.47 -29.94
C LYS A 416 53.97 131.22 -30.69
N LYS A 417 54.31 130.83 -31.92
CA LYS A 417 55.23 131.61 -32.78
C LYS A 417 54.65 132.94 -33.23
N LEU A 418 53.33 133.05 -33.42
CA LEU A 418 52.66 134.33 -33.69
C LEU A 418 52.60 135.19 -32.42
N GLU A 419 52.29 134.60 -31.26
CA GLU A 419 52.32 135.29 -29.96
C GLU A 419 53.71 135.83 -29.62
N GLU A 420 54.77 135.04 -29.79
CA GLU A 420 56.16 135.49 -29.61
C GLU A 420 56.51 136.62 -30.60
N SER A 421 56.06 136.53 -31.87
CA SER A 421 56.27 137.59 -32.86
C SER A 421 55.45 138.87 -32.61
N ILE A 422 54.37 138.80 -31.83
CA ILE A 422 53.64 139.97 -31.33
C ILE A 422 54.41 140.56 -30.14
N ARG A 423 54.82 139.70 -29.19
CA ARG A 423 55.56 140.08 -27.98
C ARG A 423 56.90 140.78 -28.28
N VAL A 424 57.61 140.36 -29.32
CA VAL A 424 58.83 141.07 -29.79
C VAL A 424 58.49 142.49 -30.25
N LYS A 425 57.41 142.67 -31.03
CA LYS A 425 56.97 144.00 -31.49
C LYS A 425 56.50 144.91 -30.35
N ASP A 426 55.87 144.35 -29.32
CA ASP A 426 55.53 145.09 -28.10
C ASP A 426 56.79 145.50 -27.31
N GLN A 427 57.85 144.69 -27.32
CA GLN A 427 59.15 145.09 -26.76
C GLN A 427 59.84 146.18 -27.58
N ASP A 428 59.78 146.12 -28.92
CA ASP A 428 60.35 147.16 -29.81
C ASP A 428 59.63 148.51 -29.65
N LEU A 429 58.30 148.50 -29.46
CA LEU A 429 57.53 149.70 -29.12
C LEU A 429 57.95 150.28 -27.76
N LYS A 430 58.32 149.43 -26.81
CA LYS A 430 58.75 149.86 -25.47
C LYS A 430 60.15 150.49 -25.46
N THR A 431 61.12 149.91 -26.18
CA THR A 431 62.46 150.51 -26.30
C THR A 431 62.43 151.84 -27.06
N LEU A 432 61.56 151.98 -28.06
CA LEU A 432 61.29 153.27 -28.73
C LEU A 432 60.74 154.34 -27.77
N ALA A 433 59.86 153.96 -26.83
CA ALA A 433 59.37 154.89 -25.81
C ALA A 433 60.48 155.30 -24.81
N GLU A 434 61.35 154.37 -24.42
CA GLU A 434 62.46 154.63 -23.51
C GLU A 434 63.56 155.53 -24.14
N GLU A 435 63.80 155.41 -25.45
CA GLU A 435 64.65 156.35 -26.22
C GLU A 435 64.16 157.80 -26.18
N VAL A 436 62.84 158.03 -26.27
CA VAL A 436 62.23 159.37 -26.22
C VAL A 436 62.41 159.99 -24.83
N ILE A 437 62.26 159.18 -23.78
CA ILE A 437 62.51 159.59 -22.39
C ILE A 437 64.00 159.94 -22.18
N ALA A 438 64.92 159.15 -22.75
CA ALA A 438 66.36 159.42 -22.66
C ALA A 438 66.79 160.73 -23.38
N LYS A 439 66.09 161.14 -24.44
CA LYS A 439 66.30 162.43 -25.11
C LYS A 439 65.73 163.60 -24.29
N SER A 440 64.57 163.43 -23.65
CA SER A 440 63.99 164.41 -22.71
C SER A 440 64.94 164.75 -21.55
N GLY A 441 65.56 163.74 -20.93
CA GLY A 441 66.50 163.93 -19.81
C GLY A 441 67.73 164.79 -20.13
N LYS A 442 68.16 164.85 -21.40
CA LYS A 442 69.32 165.67 -21.83
C LYS A 442 69.03 167.17 -21.90
N VAL A 443 67.76 167.58 -21.96
CA VAL A 443 67.37 169.01 -21.99
C VAL A 443 67.53 169.62 -20.59
N LYS A 444 66.95 169.00 -19.55
CA LYS A 444 67.06 169.45 -18.15
C LYS A 444 68.50 169.65 -17.68
N GLY A 445 69.40 168.75 -18.08
CA GLY A 445 70.82 168.77 -17.69
C GLY A 445 71.65 169.95 -18.24
N LEU A 446 71.06 170.80 -19.09
CA LEU A 446 71.63 172.08 -19.55
C LEU A 446 71.09 173.28 -18.76
N GLU A 447 69.81 173.27 -18.40
CA GLU A 447 69.14 174.35 -17.65
C GLU A 447 69.72 174.48 -16.22
N GLU A 448 69.97 173.35 -15.56
CA GLU A 448 70.58 173.32 -14.21
C GLU A 448 72.02 173.88 -14.19
N LYS A 449 72.74 173.81 -15.32
CA LYS A 449 74.11 174.35 -15.43
C LYS A 449 74.15 175.87 -15.65
N LEU A 450 73.04 176.48 -16.09
CA LEU A 450 72.94 177.92 -16.26
C LEU A 450 72.72 178.62 -14.91
N THR A 451 71.73 178.16 -14.15
CA THR A 451 71.40 178.72 -12.82
C THR A 451 72.53 178.56 -11.78
N ALA A 452 73.40 177.56 -11.98
CA ALA A 452 74.62 177.38 -11.20
C ALA A 452 75.74 178.41 -11.49
N LYS A 453 75.69 179.12 -12.63
CA LYS A 453 76.59 180.24 -12.94
C LYS A 453 76.07 181.57 -12.39
N GLU A 454 74.77 181.85 -12.50
CA GLU A 454 74.17 183.09 -11.97
C GLU A 454 74.40 183.22 -10.46
N ARG A 455 74.22 182.14 -9.69
CA ARG A 455 74.51 182.13 -8.24
C ARG A 455 75.97 182.48 -7.89
N LYS A 456 76.92 182.30 -8.81
CA LYS A 456 78.33 182.72 -8.61
C LYS A 456 78.56 184.21 -8.87
N ILE A 457 77.74 184.87 -9.69
CA ILE A 457 77.82 186.31 -9.96
C ILE A 457 77.42 187.10 -8.70
N ASN A 458 76.24 186.82 -8.13
CA ASN A 458 75.73 187.51 -6.95
C ASN A 458 76.64 187.36 -5.70
N THR A 459 77.43 186.27 -5.66
CA THR A 459 78.44 186.03 -4.61
C THR A 459 79.67 186.95 -4.76
N VAL A 460 79.98 187.43 -5.96
CA VAL A 460 81.05 188.42 -6.22
C VAL A 460 80.56 189.83 -5.89
N GLU A 461 79.32 190.19 -6.27
CA GLU A 461 78.70 191.47 -5.90
C GLU A 461 78.69 191.69 -4.38
N SER A 462 78.34 190.63 -3.64
CA SER A 462 78.38 190.60 -2.17
C SER A 462 79.78 190.83 -1.57
N ARG A 463 80.85 190.47 -2.31
CA ARG A 463 82.24 190.72 -1.88
C ARG A 463 82.75 192.10 -2.25
N LEU A 464 82.23 192.71 -3.34
CA LEU A 464 82.59 194.07 -3.73
C LEU A 464 82.04 195.10 -2.72
N ALA A 465 80.77 194.96 -2.33
CA ALA A 465 80.15 195.82 -1.32
C ALA A 465 80.87 195.76 0.04
N ALA A 466 81.31 194.58 0.48
CA ALA A 466 82.03 194.39 1.74
C ALA A 466 83.49 194.92 1.72
N SER A 467 84.09 195.13 0.54
CA SER A 467 85.37 195.84 0.41
C SER A 467 85.19 197.36 0.23
N GLU A 468 84.16 197.79 -0.50
CA GLU A 468 83.92 199.22 -0.74
C GLU A 468 83.14 199.92 0.37
N GLU A 469 82.55 199.22 1.35
CA GLU A 469 82.25 199.80 2.68
C GLU A 469 83.41 199.65 3.69
N LYS A 470 84.61 199.29 3.21
CA LYS A 470 85.88 199.71 3.83
C LYS A 470 86.51 200.92 3.13
N ALA A 471 86.24 201.16 1.85
CA ALA A 471 86.41 202.51 1.27
C ALA A 471 85.45 203.50 1.95
N ARG A 472 84.16 203.14 2.09
CA ARG A 472 83.20 203.70 3.05
C ARG A 472 83.37 203.20 4.50
N LYS A 473 84.63 202.92 4.89
CA LYS A 473 85.12 203.26 6.24
C LYS A 473 86.53 203.86 6.25
N LEU A 474 86.90 204.50 5.14
CA LEU A 474 88.07 205.36 4.90
C LEU A 474 87.71 206.69 4.19
N GLU A 475 86.42 206.94 3.88
CA GLU A 475 85.97 208.09 3.06
C GLU A 475 84.90 209.00 3.74
N LYS A 476 84.17 208.52 4.76
CA LYS A 476 83.26 209.36 5.59
C LYS A 476 83.29 209.20 7.14
N GLN A 477 83.54 208.06 7.80
CA GLN A 477 83.92 206.72 7.36
C GLN A 477 82.70 205.88 6.82
N LEU A 478 81.73 205.27 7.60
CA LEU A 478 80.30 204.74 7.30
C LEU A 478 79.78 203.34 7.90
N SER A 479 78.89 202.49 7.27
CA SER A 479 78.09 201.25 7.74
C SER A 479 76.97 201.37 8.87
N GLY A 480 75.96 200.49 9.20
CA GLY A 480 75.39 199.12 8.81
C GLY A 480 74.10 198.66 9.65
N TYR A 481 73.40 197.47 9.47
CA TYR A 481 72.05 197.11 10.10
C TYR A 481 71.58 195.58 10.29
N LYS A 482 70.32 195.24 10.78
CA LYS A 482 69.67 193.88 11.12
C LYS A 482 68.07 193.83 10.92
N GLY A 483 67.10 192.92 11.27
CA GLY A 483 66.76 191.59 11.97
C GLY A 483 65.17 191.48 12.18
N GLU A 484 64.31 190.54 12.73
CA GLU A 484 64.03 189.08 13.11
C GLU A 484 62.52 188.96 13.67
N GLU A 485 61.70 187.91 14.06
CA GLU A 485 61.57 186.40 14.20
C GLU A 485 60.04 185.89 14.37
N LYS A 486 59.65 184.67 14.89
CA LYS A 486 58.28 183.96 14.71
C LYS A 486 57.71 182.92 15.80
N LEU A 487 56.40 182.49 15.78
CA LEU A 487 55.58 181.60 16.73
C LEU A 487 54.24 180.99 16.07
N VAL A 488 53.27 180.12 16.56
CA VAL A 488 52.99 179.03 17.61
C VAL A 488 51.54 178.32 17.46
N GLU A 489 51.17 177.15 18.09
CA GLU A 489 49.83 176.41 18.01
C GLU A 489 48.84 176.64 19.20
N GLN A 490 47.88 177.57 19.10
CA GLN A 490 46.87 177.85 20.17
C GLN A 490 45.44 178.21 19.67
N LEU A 491 45.11 177.98 18.40
CA LEU A 491 43.90 178.54 17.74
C LEU A 491 42.85 177.49 17.32
N ARG A 492 42.69 176.39 18.07
CA ARG A 492 41.64 175.38 17.82
C ARG A 492 40.39 175.50 18.71
N GLU A 493 40.49 176.23 19.82
CA GLU A 493 39.36 176.51 20.73
C GLU A 493 38.87 177.97 20.64
N LYS A 494 39.66 178.86 20.03
CA LYS A 494 39.28 180.25 19.72
C LYS A 494 39.06 180.40 18.22
N ASP A 495 37.82 180.17 17.78
CA ASP A 495 37.07 181.09 16.87
C ASP A 495 35.72 180.56 16.36
N GLU A 496 35.28 179.38 16.79
CA GLU A 496 33.83 179.08 16.81
C GLU A 496 33.07 180.10 17.71
N LEU A 497 33.79 180.72 18.67
CA LEU A 497 33.42 181.94 19.39
C LEU A 497 33.28 183.19 18.51
N ILE A 498 34.12 183.38 17.48
CA ILE A 498 34.09 184.58 16.63
C ILE A 498 32.93 184.57 15.63
N LYS A 499 32.37 183.40 15.30
CA LYS A 499 31.05 183.30 14.64
C LYS A 499 29.95 183.99 15.46
N GLN A 500 30.01 183.93 16.79
CA GLN A 500 29.04 184.61 17.66
C GLN A 500 29.36 186.09 17.84
N ILE A 501 30.64 186.47 17.92
CA ILE A 501 31.06 187.87 18.12
C ILE A 501 30.90 188.75 16.86
N ARG A 502 31.01 188.21 15.64
CA ARG A 502 30.87 189.05 14.42
C ARG A 502 29.47 189.62 14.24
N CYS A 503 28.42 188.98 14.74
CA CYS A 503 27.06 189.54 14.73
C CYS A 503 26.85 190.72 15.69
N THR A 504 27.73 190.92 16.69
CA THR A 504 27.67 192.10 17.59
C THR A 504 28.62 193.22 17.18
N LEU A 505 29.73 192.92 16.49
CA LEU A 505 30.70 193.95 16.08
C LEU A 505 30.15 194.96 15.05
N VAL A 506 29.26 194.51 14.15
CA VAL A 506 28.56 195.36 13.17
C VAL A 506 27.81 196.52 13.84
N SER A 507 27.37 196.34 15.09
CA SER A 507 26.65 197.35 15.87
C SER A 507 27.54 198.45 16.48
N LYS A 508 28.88 198.45 16.28
CA LYS A 508 29.79 199.38 16.98
C LYS A 508 30.65 200.31 16.13
N GLU A 509 31.01 199.97 14.90
CA GLU A 509 31.86 200.87 14.07
C GLU A 509 31.08 202.05 13.44
N GLU A 510 29.75 201.96 13.37
CA GLU A 510 28.86 203.10 13.09
C GLU A 510 28.92 204.20 14.18
N GLU A 511 29.50 203.91 15.35
CA GLU A 511 29.70 204.85 16.46
C GLU A 511 31.06 205.58 16.33
N VAL A 512 32.12 204.87 15.91
CA VAL A 512 33.48 205.43 15.75
C VAL A 512 33.55 206.43 14.59
N SER A 513 32.83 206.17 13.50
CA SER A 513 32.78 207.06 12.33
C SER A 513 32.21 208.46 12.64
N ARG A 514 31.53 208.64 13.79
CA ARG A 514 31.01 209.94 14.24
C ARG A 514 32.02 210.82 14.98
N LEU A 515 33.12 210.26 15.50
CA LEU A 515 34.02 210.99 16.41
C LEU A 515 35.18 211.76 15.75
N ASN A 516 35.67 211.35 14.56
CA ASN A 516 36.87 211.99 13.96
C ASN A 516 36.59 213.03 12.86
N GLU A 517 35.35 213.11 12.35
CA GLU A 517 34.92 214.25 11.51
C GLU A 517 34.90 215.58 12.32
N GLU A 518 34.95 215.48 13.66
CA GLU A 518 35.06 216.61 14.59
C GLU A 518 36.47 217.22 14.63
N ASN A 519 37.52 216.39 14.63
CA ASN A 519 38.93 216.83 14.59
C ASN A 519 39.27 217.66 13.34
N ARG A 520 38.57 217.41 12.22
CA ARG A 520 38.75 218.09 10.94
C ARG A 520 38.51 219.61 10.99
N LYS A 521 37.84 220.10 12.04
CA LYS A 521 37.42 221.51 12.17
C LYS A 521 38.50 222.42 12.78
N TYR A 522 39.32 221.92 13.69
CA TYR A 522 40.07 222.77 14.65
C TYR A 522 41.24 223.59 14.09
N ARG A 523 41.99 223.10 13.08
CA ARG A 523 43.17 223.82 12.54
C ARG A 523 42.92 224.61 11.25
N LYS A 524 41.69 224.61 10.74
CA LYS A 524 41.25 225.49 9.65
C LYS A 524 41.05 226.96 10.10
N GLN A 525 41.58 227.31 11.28
CA GLN A 525 41.13 228.42 12.13
C GLN A 525 42.28 229.37 12.58
N GLN A 526 43.52 229.19 12.10
CA GLN A 526 44.64 230.13 12.30
C GLN A 526 45.45 230.44 11.01
N LYS A 527 44.96 230.44 9.76
CA LYS A 527 43.81 231.16 9.16
C LYS A 527 43.85 232.69 9.39
N LEU A 528 43.60 233.47 8.33
CA LEU A 528 43.24 234.90 8.27
C LEU A 528 44.18 235.96 8.87
N GLU A 529 44.83 235.74 10.01
CA GLU A 529 45.23 236.88 10.85
C GLU A 529 46.55 237.56 10.43
N ALA A 530 47.37 236.92 9.61
CA ALA A 530 48.53 237.55 8.97
C ALA A 530 48.21 238.26 7.64
N GLU A 531 46.97 238.15 7.15
CA GLU A 531 46.59 238.43 5.75
C GLU A 531 46.53 239.93 5.40
N GLY A 532 46.37 240.82 6.39
CA GLY A 532 46.11 242.24 6.15
C GLY A 532 47.34 243.17 6.03
N LEU A 533 48.45 242.87 6.70
CA LEU A 533 49.33 243.95 7.19
C LEU A 533 50.19 244.66 6.13
N ARG A 534 50.68 243.97 5.09
CA ARG A 534 51.75 244.50 4.22
C ARG A 534 51.34 245.05 2.85
N GLN A 535 50.11 245.55 2.77
CA GLN A 535 49.72 246.54 1.75
C GLN A 535 50.62 247.81 1.77
N ILE A 536 51.17 248.15 2.94
CA ILE A 536 51.55 249.54 3.32
C ILE A 536 52.85 250.09 2.68
N GLU A 537 53.82 249.27 2.25
CA GLU A 537 55.13 249.80 1.78
C GLU A 537 55.08 250.43 0.36
N GLU A 538 54.05 250.05 -0.41
CA GLU A 538 53.46 250.67 -1.60
C GLU A 538 54.29 251.68 -2.43
N GLN A 539 54.40 252.96 -2.02
CA GLN A 539 54.50 254.08 -2.98
C GLN A 539 55.89 254.62 -3.34
N LYS A 540 56.96 254.31 -2.57
CA LYS A 540 58.11 255.25 -2.45
C LYS A 540 59.02 255.37 -3.68
N SER A 541 59.60 254.26 -4.16
CA SER A 541 60.85 254.28 -4.94
C SER A 541 60.69 254.47 -6.46
N SER A 542 59.80 255.36 -6.85
CA SER A 542 59.80 256.01 -8.17
C SER A 542 61.08 256.86 -8.36
N LYS A 543 61.30 257.39 -9.58
CA LYS A 543 62.35 258.37 -9.98
C LYS A 543 63.75 257.76 -10.11
N LYS A 544 64.68 258.31 -10.92
CA LYS A 544 64.66 259.30 -12.03
C LYS A 544 65.89 258.94 -12.90
N TRP A 545 65.94 259.00 -14.23
CA TRP A 545 65.27 259.89 -15.19
C TRP A 545 65.55 261.37 -14.97
N TRP A 546 66.78 261.82 -15.27
CA TRP A 546 67.07 263.19 -15.74
C TRP A 546 68.47 263.28 -16.38
N LYS A 547 68.57 264.03 -17.49
CA LYS A 547 69.73 264.84 -17.97
C LYS A 547 71.11 264.18 -17.77
N ARG A 548 71.77 263.67 -18.80
CA ARG A 548 72.36 264.40 -19.96
C ARG A 548 73.12 263.40 -20.87
N LEU A 549 73.59 263.75 -22.07
CA LEU A 549 73.41 264.94 -22.92
C LEU A 549 73.30 264.45 -24.36
#